data_AF-A0A2A9G1S0-F1
#
_entry.id   AF-A0A2A9G1S0-F1
#
_cell.length_a   1.000
_cell.length_b   1.000
_cell.length_c   1.000
_cell.angle_alpha   90.00
_cell.angle_beta   90.00
_cell.angle_gamma   90.00
#
_symmetry.space_group_name_H-M   'P 1'
#
loop_
_entity.id
_entity.type
_entity.pdbx_description
1 polymer ?
#
loop_
_entity_poly.entity_id
_entity_poly.type
_entity_poly.pdbx_seq_one_letter_code
_entity_poly.pdbx_strand_id
1 'polypeptide(L)'
;MSALIYIDLTVARPVIDGVWHLAGLSVVPAPGEEITTPCGAAGPVVFVPSSERGRDGVPAQCLHCDVQERRRLGYEIRADHPGLHPRTRPGRR
;
A
#
# COMPACT_ATOMS: atom_id res chain seq x y z
N MET A 1 21.99 -16.89 21.64
CA MET A 1 20.93 -17.52 20.82
C MET A 1 19.95 -16.44 20.44
N SER A 2 19.56 -16.36 19.16
CA SER A 2 18.62 -15.35 18.66
C SER A 2 17.43 -16.05 18.00
N ALA A 3 16.22 -15.54 18.25
CA ALA A 3 15.05 -15.93 17.48
C ALA A 3 15.06 -15.22 16.13
N LEU A 4 14.61 -15.91 15.07
CA LEU A 4 14.48 -15.36 13.72
C LEU A 4 13.00 -15.26 13.36
N ILE A 5 12.59 -14.11 12.84
CA ILE A 5 11.25 -13.86 12.32
C ILE A 5 11.39 -13.49 10.86
N TYR A 6 10.76 -14.28 9.98
CA TYR A 6 10.74 -14.01 8.55
C TYR A 6 9.43 -13.30 8.20
N ILE A 7 9.53 -12.16 7.51
CA ILE A 7 8.37 -11.37 7.06
C ILE A 7 8.47 -11.25 5.55
N ASP A 8 7.45 -11.74 4.84
CA ASP A 8 7.34 -11.53 3.40
C ASP A 8 6.76 -10.13 3.13
N LEU A 9 7.62 -9.24 2.68
CA LEU A 9 7.26 -7.86 2.39
C LEU A 9 6.57 -7.69 1.03
N THR A 10 6.62 -8.71 0.16
CA THR A 10 5.96 -8.64 -1.15
C THR A 10 4.44 -8.64 -1.03
N VAL A 11 3.91 -9.18 0.07
CA VAL A 11 2.48 -9.18 0.41
C VAL A 11 2.10 -8.08 1.40
N ALA A 12 3.05 -7.29 1.91
CA ALA A 12 2.75 -6.17 2.78
C ALA A 12 1.98 -5.08 2.04
N ARG A 13 0.90 -4.58 2.66
CA ARG A 13 0.04 -3.53 2.12
C ARG A 13 -0.10 -2.41 3.16
N PRO A 14 0.72 -1.35 3.09
CA PRO A 14 0.57 -0.22 4.01
C PRO A 14 -0.79 0.44 3.82
N VAL A 15 -1.34 0.91 4.93
CA VAL A 15 -2.58 1.69 4.96
C VAL A 15 -2.20 3.16 5.05
N ILE A 16 -2.48 3.93 4.01
CA ILE A 16 -2.24 5.37 3.95
C ILE A 16 -3.57 6.03 3.60
N ASP A 17 -4.00 7.00 4.42
CA ASP A 17 -5.30 7.67 4.34
C ASP A 17 -6.49 6.68 4.32
N GLY A 18 -6.42 5.61 5.13
CA GLY A 18 -7.47 4.60 5.22
C GLY A 18 -7.58 3.67 4.01
N VAL A 19 -6.60 3.67 3.11
CA VAL A 19 -6.61 2.87 1.87
C VAL A 19 -5.40 1.94 1.82
N TRP A 20 -5.60 0.71 1.34
CA TRP A 20 -4.53 -0.25 1.10
C TRP A 20 -3.77 0.06 -0.17
N HIS A 21 -2.45 0.19 -0.06
CA HIS A 21 -1.56 0.40 -1.21
C HIS A 21 -0.63 -0.77 -1.43
N LEU A 22 -0.24 -1.00 -2.68
CA LEU A 22 0.94 -1.81 -2.97
C LEU A 22 2.17 -1.11 -2.41
N ALA A 23 3.16 -1.89 -1.98
CA ALA A 23 4.45 -1.35 -1.58
C ALA A 23 5.57 -2.24 -2.12
N GLY A 24 6.64 -1.60 -2.60
CA GLY A 24 7.86 -2.27 -3.04
C GLY A 24 8.91 -2.30 -1.92
N LEU A 25 8.56 -2.86 -0.76
CA LEU A 25 9.45 -2.90 0.39
C LEU A 25 10.43 -4.07 0.26
N SER A 26 11.73 -3.78 0.39
CA SER A 26 12.79 -4.79 0.46
C SER A 26 13.24 -5.09 1.89
N VAL A 27 12.98 -4.17 2.82
CA VAL A 27 13.29 -4.26 4.24
C VAL A 27 12.12 -3.73 5.06
N VAL A 28 11.99 -4.18 6.30
CA VAL A 28 10.99 -3.64 7.23
C VAL A 28 11.40 -2.21 7.57
N PRO A 29 10.59 -1.18 7.23
CA PRO A 29 10.94 0.20 7.53
C PRO A 29 10.93 0.47 9.04
N ALA A 30 11.74 1.44 9.47
CA ALA A 30 11.73 1.87 10.86
C ALA A 30 10.43 2.63 11.19
N PRO A 31 9.93 2.56 12.44
CA PRO A 31 8.85 3.44 12.88
C PRO A 31 9.22 4.91 12.66
N GLY A 32 8.34 5.68 12.03
CA GLY A 32 8.57 7.07 11.65
C GLY A 32 9.32 7.29 10.32
N GLU A 33 9.83 6.23 9.69
CA GLU A 33 10.42 6.32 8.35
C GLU A 33 9.34 6.63 7.32
N GLU A 34 9.61 7.59 6.44
CA GLU A 34 8.70 7.97 5.35
C GLU A 34 8.80 6.93 4.22
N ILE A 35 7.69 6.28 3.89
CA ILE A 35 7.61 5.39 2.72
C ILE A 35 6.83 6.05 1.60
N THR A 36 7.18 5.75 0.35
CA THR A 36 6.41 6.15 -0.84
C THR A 36 5.99 4.91 -1.61
N THR A 37 4.70 4.80 -1.91
CA THR A 37 4.13 3.68 -2.67
C THR A 37 4.29 3.90 -4.17
N PRO A 38 4.21 2.83 -4.99
CA PRO A 38 4.29 2.95 -6.46
C PRO A 38 3.18 3.82 -7.07
N CYS A 39 2.05 4.01 -6.39
CA CYS A 39 0.99 4.94 -6.82
C CYS A 39 1.21 6.39 -6.34
N GLY A 40 2.32 6.67 -5.66
CA GLY A 40 2.72 7.99 -5.18
C GLY A 40 2.13 8.42 -3.84
N ALA A 41 1.42 7.54 -3.13
CA ALA A 41 1.01 7.83 -1.75
C ALA A 41 2.24 7.76 -0.85
N ALA A 42 2.33 8.66 0.14
CA ALA A 42 3.44 8.70 1.07
C ALA A 42 2.93 8.94 2.49
N GLY A 43 3.66 8.42 3.46
CA GLY A 43 3.43 8.70 4.87
C GLY A 43 4.47 8.05 5.77
N PRO A 44 4.60 8.52 7.01
CA PRO A 44 5.47 7.92 8.01
C PRO A 44 4.89 6.57 8.47
N VAL A 45 5.77 5.60 8.70
CA VAL A 45 5.37 4.25 9.12
C VAL A 45 5.00 4.22 10.60
N VAL A 46 3.85 3.61 10.90
CA VAL A 46 3.43 3.24 12.25
C VAL A 46 3.04 1.77 12.26
N PHE A 47 3.44 1.03 13.28
CA PHE A 47 3.06 -0.35 13.50
C PHE A 47 2.02 -0.44 14.60
N VAL A 48 0.90 -1.11 14.32
CA VAL A 48 -0.19 -1.33 15.28
C VAL A 48 -0.49 -2.83 15.39
N PRO A 49 -0.98 -3.31 16.56
CA PRO A 49 -1.40 -4.69 16.71
C PRO A 49 -2.48 -5.09 15.70
N SER A 50 -2.45 -6.33 15.23
CA SER A 50 -3.45 -6.84 14.27
C SER A 50 -4.86 -6.82 14.84
N SER A 51 -5.03 -6.86 16.17
CA SER A 51 -6.31 -6.72 16.85
C SER A 51 -6.95 -5.34 16.68
N GLU A 52 -6.15 -4.31 16.36
CA GLU A 52 -6.64 -2.95 16.10
C GLU A 52 -6.95 -2.72 14.61
N ARG A 53 -6.70 -3.73 13.77
CA ARG A 53 -7.03 -3.69 12.35
C ARG A 53 -8.54 -3.52 12.18
N GLY A 54 -8.94 -2.42 11.54
CA GLY A 54 -10.34 -2.14 11.27
C GLY A 54 -11.06 -1.34 12.35
N ARG A 55 -10.36 -0.82 13.37
CA ARG A 55 -10.91 0.20 14.27
C ARG A 55 -11.58 1.34 13.48
N ASP A 56 -10.97 1.72 12.35
CA ASP A 56 -11.46 2.78 11.46
C ASP A 56 -12.19 2.24 10.21
N GLY A 57 -12.63 0.98 10.25
CA GLY A 57 -13.26 0.27 9.13
C GLY A 57 -12.29 -0.58 8.30
N VAL A 58 -12.83 -1.45 7.44
CA VAL A 58 -12.02 -2.29 6.55
C VAL A 58 -11.51 -1.42 5.39
N PRO A 59 -10.20 -1.23 5.24
CA PRO A 59 -9.68 -0.41 4.16
C PRO A 59 -9.99 -1.01 2.79
N ALA A 60 -10.42 -0.16 1.85
CA ALA A 60 -10.48 -0.53 0.45
C ALA A 60 -9.09 -0.50 -0.18
N GLN A 61 -8.88 -1.28 -1.25
CA GLN A 61 -7.66 -1.19 -2.04
C GLN A 61 -7.66 0.09 -2.89
N CYS A 62 -6.50 0.75 -2.98
CA CYS A 62 -6.29 1.88 -3.86
C CYS A 62 -6.54 1.44 -5.32
N LEU A 63 -7.39 2.17 -6.03
CA LEU A 63 -7.82 1.81 -7.39
C LEU A 63 -6.65 1.79 -8.39
N HIS A 64 -5.65 2.66 -8.20
CA HIS A 64 -4.41 2.66 -9.01
C HIS A 64 -3.54 1.44 -8.71
N CYS A 65 -3.41 1.09 -7.43
CA CYS A 65 -2.72 -0.12 -6.98
C CYS A 65 -3.42 -1.39 -7.50
N ASP A 66 -4.75 -1.40 -7.54
CA ASP A 66 -5.54 -2.48 -8.16
C ASP A 66 -5.24 -2.65 -9.65
N VAL A 67 -5.18 -1.56 -10.42
CA VAL A 67 -4.75 -1.60 -11.82
C VAL A 67 -3.34 -2.19 -11.97
N GLN A 68 -2.39 -1.78 -11.12
CA GLN A 68 -1.03 -2.30 -11.19
C GLN A 68 -0.98 -3.80 -10.88
N GLU A 69 -1.71 -4.25 -9.86
CA GLU A 69 -1.77 -5.66 -9.49
C GLU A 69 -2.45 -6.50 -10.57
N ARG A 70 -3.56 -6.03 -11.15
CA ARG A 70 -4.21 -6.69 -12.29
C ARG A 70 -3.27 -6.85 -13.48
N ARG A 71 -2.50 -5.82 -13.82
CA ARG A 71 -1.47 -5.91 -14.89
C ARG A 71 -0.42 -6.96 -14.57
N ARG A 72 0.09 -6.98 -13.32
CA ARG A 72 1.09 -7.96 -12.87
C ARG A 72 0.57 -9.39 -12.97
N LEU A 73 -0.71 -9.59 -12.68
CA LEU A 73 -1.39 -10.89 -12.73
C LEU A 73 -1.93 -11.25 -14.13
N GLY A 74 -1.84 -10.34 -15.11
CA GLY A 74 -2.36 -10.56 -16.46
C GLY A 74 -3.89 -10.53 -16.56
N TYR A 75 -4.57 -9.91 -15.60
CA TYR A 75 -6.03 -9.76 -15.65
C TYR A 75 -6.45 -8.64 -16.60
N GLU A 76 -7.59 -8.87 -17.26
CA GLU A 76 -8.25 -7.83 -18.04
C GLU A 76 -8.67 -6.67 -17.12
N ILE A 77 -8.38 -5.45 -17.56
CA ILE A 77 -8.80 -4.23 -16.89
C ILE A 77 -9.80 -3.56 -17.80
N ARG A 78 -11.04 -3.46 -17.32
CA ARG A 78 -12.10 -2.76 -18.06
C ARG A 78 -11.69 -1.32 -18.32
N ALA A 79 -12.02 -0.80 -19.50
CA ALA A 79 -11.66 0.57 -19.89
C ALA A 79 -12.28 1.65 -18.98
N ASP A 80 -13.40 1.35 -18.32
CA ASP A 80 -14.10 2.20 -17.35
C ASP A 80 -13.54 2.11 -15.92
N HIS A 81 -12.45 1.34 -15.71
CA HIS A 81 -11.91 1.13 -14.37
C HIS A 81 -11.37 2.44 -13.79
N PRO A 82 -11.84 2.91 -12.61
CA PRO A 82 -11.50 4.23 -12.10
C PRO A 82 -10.00 4.46 -11.88
N GLY A 83 -9.26 3.40 -11.57
CA GLY A 83 -7.80 3.43 -11.41
C GLY A 83 -7.01 3.70 -12.70
N LEU A 84 -7.65 3.69 -13.87
CA LEU A 84 -7.02 4.07 -15.14
C LEU A 84 -6.96 5.59 -15.35
N HIS A 85 -7.77 6.36 -14.61
CA HIS A 85 -7.74 7.81 -14.72
C HIS A 85 -6.58 8.40 -13.90
N PRO A 86 -5.76 9.31 -14.47
CA PRO A 86 -4.66 9.93 -13.75
C PRO A 86 -5.16 10.65 -12.49
N ARG A 87 -4.46 10.47 -11.35
CA ARG A 87 -4.64 11.39 -10.23
C ARG A 87 -3.98 12.71 -10.61
N THR A 88 -4.68 13.82 -10.39
CA THR A 88 -4.01 15.11 -10.24
C THR A 88 -3.02 14.95 -9.09
N ARG A 89 -1.72 14.98 -9.40
CA ARG A 89 -0.66 14.87 -8.40
C ARG A 89 -0.92 15.97 -7.36
N PRO A 90 -1.06 15.68 -6.06
CA PRO A 90 -1.08 16.73 -5.05
C PRO A 90 0.23 17.49 -5.23
N GLY A 91 0.13 18.79 -5.55
CA GLY A 91 1.31 19.63 -5.70
C GLY A 91 2.13 19.52 -4.43
N ARG A 92 3.43 19.21 -4.58
CA ARG A 92 4.40 19.40 -3.49
C ARG A 92 4.29 20.87 -3.06
N ARG A 93 3.70 21.11 -1.89
CA ARG A 93 3.85 22.38 -1.18
C ARG A 93 4.98 22.24 -0.19
#